data_AF-A0A935C8T0-F1
#
_entry.id   AF-A0A935C8T0-F1
#
_cell.length_a   1.000
_cell.length_b   1.000
_cell.length_c   1.000
_cell.angle_alpha   90.00
_cell.angle_beta   90.00
_cell.angle_gamma   90.00
#
_symmetry.space_group_name_H-M   'P 1'
#
loop_
_entity.id
_entity.type
_entity.pdbx_description
1 polymer ?
#
loop_
_entity_poly.entity_id
_entity_poly.type
_entity_poly.pdbx_seq_one_letter_code
_entity_poly.pdbx_strand_id
1 'polypeptide(L)' 'MLKKILGVSLMLALSVMAMAQQAGPPKTNLKVGDAAPEFTLRDTKGQTVKLSDFKGKKNVVLAFYVFAFTGG' A
#
# COMPACT_ATOMS: atom_id res chain seq x y z
N MET A 1 26.66 37.74 12.31
CA MET A 1 25.96 37.37 11.06
C MET A 1 25.86 35.86 10.84
N LEU A 2 26.87 35.06 11.21
CA LEU A 2 26.91 33.61 10.99
C LEU A 2 25.78 32.79 11.66
N LYS A 3 25.36 33.17 12.88
CA LYS A 3 24.29 32.47 13.63
C LYS A 3 22.89 32.59 13.02
N LYS A 4 22.62 33.69 12.29
CA LYS A 4 21.32 33.92 11.60
C LYS A 4 21.22 33.10 10.32
N ILE A 5 22.34 32.97 9.58
CA ILE A 5 22.41 32.20 8.33
C ILE A 5 22.24 30.70 8.61
N LEU A 6 22.82 30.21 9.71
CA LEU A 6 22.67 28.80 10.12
C LEU A 6 21.23 28.45 10.53
N GLY A 7 20.51 29.36 11.20
CA GLY A 7 19.11 29.17 11.58
C GLY A 7 18.14 29.14 10.38
N VAL A 8 18.38 29.97 9.37
CA VAL A 8 17.57 30.01 8.14
C VAL A 8 17.82 28.75 7.29
N SER A 9 19.08 28.30 7.18
CA SER A 9 19.41 27.08 6.44
C SER A 9 18.81 25.82 7.09
N LEU A 10 18.76 25.77 8.43
CA LEU A 10 18.11 24.68 9.18
C LEU A 10 16.58 24.68 9.00
N MET A 11 15.94 25.85 8.98
CA MET A 11 14.50 25.98 8.71
C MET A 11 14.14 25.58 7.26
N LEU A 12 14.98 25.92 6.29
CA LEU A 12 14.79 25.47 4.90
C LEU A 12 14.93 23.94 4.78
N ALA A 13 15.91 23.32 5.43
CA ALA A 13 16.08 21.88 5.42
C ALA A 13 14.88 21.13 6.06
N LEU A 14 14.33 21.66 7.16
CA LEU A 14 13.12 21.13 7.81
C LEU A 14 11.88 21.21 6.91
N SER A 15 11.75 22.27 6.10
CA SER A 15 10.61 22.44 5.21
C SER A 15 10.58 21.46 4.03
N VAL A 16 11.74 21.02 3.52
CA VAL A 16 11.83 20.04 2.41
C VAL A 16 11.49 18.63 2.89
N MET A 17 11.85 18.26 4.12
CA MET A 17 11.49 16.94 4.68
C MET A 17 9.99 16.82 4.95
N ALA A 18 9.30 17.90 5.32
CA ALA A 18 7.86 17.90 5.55
C ALA A 18 7.03 17.62 4.27
N MET A 19 7.53 18.00 3.10
CA MET A 19 6.83 17.81 1.82
C MET A 19 7.01 16.41 1.23
N ALA A 20 8.02 15.65 1.67
CA ALA A 20 8.28 14.29 1.19
C ALA A 20 7.34 13.23 1.81
N GLN A 21 6.59 13.59 2.87
CA GLN A 21 5.79 12.63 3.64
C GLN A 21 4.28 12.65 3.34
N GLN A 22 3.81 13.38 2.33
CA GLN A 22 2.38 13.46 2.02
C GLN A 22 1.97 12.67 0.78
N ALA A 23 2.36 11.41 0.68
CA ALA A 23 1.66 10.46 -0.17
C ALA A 23 0.62 9.73 0.69
N GLY A 24 -0.66 10.08 0.54
CA GLY A 24 -1.75 9.32 1.16
C GLY A 24 -1.77 7.88 0.66
N PRO A 25 -2.45 6.94 1.36
CA PRO A 25 -2.56 5.57 0.89
C PRO A 25 -3.14 5.55 -0.54
N PRO A 26 -2.62 4.67 -1.42
CA PRO A 26 -3.11 4.58 -2.78
C PRO A 26 -4.62 4.32 -2.78
N LYS A 27 -5.36 5.19 -3.47
CA LYS A 27 -6.79 5.02 -3.66
C LYS A 27 -7.02 4.09 -4.86
N THR A 28 -7.92 3.13 -4.72
CA THR A 28 -8.34 2.27 -5.82
C THR A 28 -9.46 2.93 -6.63
N ASN A 29 -9.51 2.65 -7.93
CA ASN A 29 -10.58 3.06 -8.84
C ASN A 29 -11.55 1.91 -9.18
N LEU A 30 -11.45 0.77 -8.47
CA LEU A 30 -12.32 -0.39 -8.68
C LEU A 30 -13.77 -0.08 -8.29
N LYS A 31 -14.71 -0.50 -9.14
CA LYS A 31 -16.17 -0.43 -8.87
C LYS A 31 -16.82 -1.80 -9.03
N VAL A 32 -18.02 -1.94 -8.48
CA VAL A 32 -18.84 -3.16 -8.64
C VAL A 32 -19.07 -3.44 -10.13
N GLY A 33 -18.90 -4.71 -10.52
CA GLY A 33 -19.03 -5.15 -11.90
C GLY A 33 -17.72 -5.11 -12.70
N ASP A 34 -16.68 -4.44 -12.21
CA ASP A 34 -15.35 -4.54 -12.81
C ASP A 34 -14.81 -5.97 -12.71
N ALA A 35 -14.09 -6.39 -13.73
CA ALA A 35 -13.30 -7.60 -13.63
C ALA A 35 -12.25 -7.42 -12.52
N ALA A 36 -12.22 -8.35 -11.57
CA ALA A 36 -11.22 -8.36 -10.52
C ALA A 36 -9.81 -8.44 -11.13
N PRO A 37 -8.84 -7.59 -10.70
CA PRO A 37 -7.47 -7.64 -11.20
C PRO A 37 -6.81 -8.99 -10.93
N GLU A 38 -6.04 -9.49 -11.89
CA GLU A 38 -5.28 -10.73 -11.70
C GLU A 38 -4.22 -10.54 -10.61
N PHE A 39 -4.08 -11.54 -9.74
CA PHE A 39 -2.99 -11.63 -8.79
C PHE A 39 -2.41 -13.04 -8.77
N THR A 40 -1.16 -13.14 -8.35
CA THR A 40 -0.49 -14.40 -8.10
C THR A 40 0.23 -14.29 -6.76
N LEU A 41 -0.08 -15.20 -5.84
CA LEU A 41 0.46 -15.21 -4.48
C LEU A 41 1.02 -16.59 -4.14
N ARG A 42 1.81 -16.64 -3.06
CA ARG A 42 2.22 -17.90 -2.43
C ARG A 42 1.29 -18.19 -1.26
N ASP A 43 0.79 -19.41 -1.15
CA ASP A 43 0.06 -19.86 0.03
C ASP A 43 1.00 -20.18 1.20
N THR A 44 0.45 -20.59 2.34
CA THR A 44 1.21 -20.94 3.54
C THR A 44 2.10 -22.19 3.37
N LYS A 45 1.93 -22.95 2.29
CA LYS A 45 2.76 -24.10 1.91
C LYS A 45 3.76 -23.76 0.79
N GLY A 46 3.81 -22.49 0.36
CA GLY A 46 4.67 -22.04 -0.74
C GLY A 46 4.15 -22.38 -2.13
N GLN A 47 2.91 -22.87 -2.26
CA GLN A 47 2.31 -23.15 -3.56
C GLN A 47 1.88 -21.83 -4.22
N THR A 48 2.04 -21.76 -5.54
CA THR A 48 1.55 -20.62 -6.32
C THR A 48 0.03 -20.71 -6.47
N VAL A 49 -0.66 -19.63 -6.14
CA VAL A 49 -2.12 -19.49 -6.29
C VAL A 49 -2.41 -18.29 -7.18
N LYS A 50 -3.20 -18.48 -8.24
CA LYS A 50 -3.66 -17.42 -9.12
C LYS A 50 -5.16 -17.20 -8.98
N LEU A 51 -5.63 -15.97 -9.16
CA LEU A 51 -7.07 -15.70 -9.17
C LEU A 51 -7.77 -16.48 -10.30
N SER A 52 -7.14 -16.53 -11.47
CA SER A 52 -7.62 -17.26 -12.64
C SER A 52 -7.86 -18.75 -12.41
N ASP A 53 -7.19 -19.39 -11.45
CA ASP A 53 -7.36 -20.82 -11.16
C ASP A 53 -8.79 -21.16 -10.66
N PHE A 54 -9.51 -20.15 -10.13
CA PHE A 54 -10.85 -20.28 -9.56
C PHE A 54 -11.98 -19.85 -10.52
N LYS A 55 -11.65 -19.20 -11.64
CA LYS A 55 -12.63 -18.62 -12.56
C LYS A 55 -13.59 -19.70 -13.09
N GLY A 56 -14.90 -19.47 -12.93
CA GLY A 56 -15.95 -20.40 -13.35
C GLY A 56 -16.10 -21.66 -12.50
N LYS A 57 -15.31 -21.83 -11.42
CA LYS A 57 -15.35 -23.02 -10.56
C LYS A 57 -16.03 -22.78 -9.23
N LYS A 58 -15.89 -21.57 -8.66
CA LYS A 58 -16.45 -21.18 -7.36
C LYS A 58 -16.48 -19.66 -7.20
N ASN A 59 -17.28 -19.19 -6.24
CA ASN A 59 -17.22 -17.81 -5.78
C ASN A 59 -15.93 -17.59 -4.97
N VAL A 60 -15.34 -16.39 -5.07
CA VAL A 60 -14.10 -16.00 -4.40
C VAL A 60 -14.36 -14.77 -3.55
N VAL A 61 -13.90 -14.81 -2.29
CA VAL A 61 -13.90 -13.68 -1.37
C VAL A 61 -12.45 -13.30 -1.08
N LEU A 62 -12.11 -12.01 -1.18
CA LEU A 62 -10.77 -11.49 -0.92
C LEU A 62 -10.79 -10.59 0.32
N ALA A 63 -9.93 -10.87 1.29
CA ALA A 63 -9.77 -10.09 2.50
C ALA A 63 -8.29 -9.73 2.70
N PHE A 64 -8.03 -8.49 3.10
CA PHE A 64 -6.69 -7.98 3.42
C PHE A 64 -6.57 -7.79 4.92
N TYR A 65 -5.54 -8.37 5.52
CA TYR A 65 -5.21 -8.22 6.94
C TYR A 65 -3.86 -7.52 7.04
N VAL A 66 -3.74 -6.54 7.95
CA VAL A 66 -2.50 -5.75 8.09
C VAL A 66 -1.40 -6.58 8.74
N PHE A 67 -1.73 -7.27 9.83
CA PHE A 67 -0.81 -8.10 10.58
C PHE A 67 -1.46 -9.43 10.95
N ALA A 68 -0.65 -10.49 10.97
CA ALA A 68 -1.07 -11.78 11.50
C ALA A 68 -1.10 -11.72 13.05
N PHE A 69 -2.01 -12.47 13.65
CA PHE A 69 -2.10 -12.64 15.12
C PHE A 69 -2.39 -11.37 15.93
N THR A 70 -3.08 -10.38 15.35
CA THR A 70 -3.55 -9.19 16.08
C THR A 70 -5.06 -9.20 16.29
N GLY A 71 -5.54 -8.45 17.29
CA GLY A 71 -6.95 -8.08 17.36
C GLY A 71 -7.29 -7.19 16.16
N GLY A 72 -8.39 -7.51 15.48
CA GLY A 72 -8.92 -6.73 14.35
C GLY A 72 -9.72 -5.50 14.78
#